data_AF-A0A7S2AQ12-F1
#
_entry.id   AF-A0A7S2AQ12-F1
#
_cell.length_a   1.000
_cell.length_b   1.000
_cell.length_c   1.000
_cell.angle_alpha   90.00
_cell.angle_beta   90.00
_cell.angle_gamma   90.00
#
_symmetry.space_group_name_H-M   'P 1'
#
loop_
_entity.id
_entity.type
_entity.pdbx_description
1 polymer ?
#
loop_
_entity_poly.entity_id
_entity_poly.type
_entity_poly.pdbx_seq_one_letter_code
_entity_poly.pdbx_strand_id
1 'polypeptide(L)'
;TQRAREAAEEADDPKVRLAILCQSYTGRQTAEDDITYRMDVYPNTNHGRVYQGWVKLKCFPYQEFSGDLFGTPQEAEKDAVLTAVRRFPGAVQGNGFRWHSSPRDHKGGNRV
;
A
#
# COMPACT_ATOMS: atom_id res chain seq x y z
N THR A 1 -30.63 -3.73 -0.12
CA THR A 1 -30.11 -3.92 1.25
C THR A 1 -28.85 -3.07 1.41
N GLN A 2 -28.82 -2.17 2.41
CA GLN A 2 -27.73 -1.21 2.62
C GLN A 2 -26.35 -1.89 2.80
N ARG A 3 -26.30 -3.06 3.45
CA ARG A 3 -25.07 -3.87 3.60
C ARG A 3 -24.37 -4.27 2.30
N ALA A 4 -25.10 -4.40 1.18
CA ALA A 4 -24.49 -4.81 -0.09
C ALA A 4 -23.81 -3.65 -0.84
N ARG A 5 -24.21 -2.40 -0.57
CA ARG A 5 -23.53 -1.20 -1.09
C ARG A 5 -22.27 -0.89 -0.29
N GLU A 6 -22.35 -1.00 1.02
CA GLU A 6 -21.20 -0.79 1.92
C GLU A 6 -20.08 -1.81 1.65
N ALA A 7 -20.42 -3.09 1.46
CA ALA A 7 -19.42 -4.11 1.12
C ALA A 7 -18.79 -3.92 -0.28
N ALA A 8 -19.51 -3.30 -1.22
CA ALA A 8 -18.97 -2.99 -2.56
C ALA A 8 -18.09 -1.72 -2.54
N GLU A 9 -18.42 -0.74 -1.70
CA GLU A 9 -17.58 0.43 -1.43
C GLU A 9 -16.32 0.04 -0.66
N GLU A 10 -16.43 -0.89 0.28
CA GLU A 10 -15.31 -1.47 1.02
C GLU A 10 -14.43 -2.37 0.13
N ALA A 11 -14.98 -3.00 -0.91
CA ALA A 11 -14.21 -3.69 -1.93
C ALA A 11 -13.43 -2.73 -2.86
N ASP A 12 -13.90 -1.49 -3.04
CA ASP A 12 -13.16 -0.42 -3.74
C ASP A 12 -12.32 0.44 -2.78
N ASP A 13 -12.31 0.11 -1.48
CA ASP A 13 -11.50 0.83 -0.52
C ASP A 13 -10.00 0.60 -0.82
N PRO A 14 -9.22 1.68 -0.98
CA PRO A 14 -7.83 1.57 -1.38
C PRO A 14 -6.97 0.86 -0.33
N LYS A 15 -7.36 0.85 0.96
CA LYS A 15 -6.67 0.09 2.01
C LYS A 15 -6.94 -1.40 1.89
N VAL A 16 -8.19 -1.78 1.58
CA VAL A 16 -8.55 -3.19 1.32
C VAL A 16 -7.78 -3.71 0.11
N ARG A 17 -7.69 -2.93 -0.96
CA ARG A 17 -6.87 -3.29 -2.13
C ARG A 17 -5.39 -3.46 -1.79
N LEU A 18 -4.84 -2.59 -0.95
CA LEU A 18 -3.46 -2.69 -0.45
C LEU A 18 -3.23 -3.94 0.40
N ALA A 19 -4.18 -4.31 1.24
CA ALA A 19 -4.13 -5.54 2.03
C ALA A 19 -4.12 -6.78 1.13
N ILE A 20 -5.02 -6.84 0.13
CA ILE A 20 -5.07 -7.92 -0.88
C ILE A 20 -3.74 -8.00 -1.64
N LEU A 21 -3.14 -6.86 -1.95
CA LEU A 21 -1.85 -6.76 -2.62
C LEU A 21 -0.71 -7.35 -1.78
N CYS A 22 -0.65 -7.06 -0.48
CA CYS A 22 0.29 -7.72 0.42
C CYS A 22 0.03 -9.23 0.56
N GLN A 23 -1.23 -9.67 0.63
CA GLN A 23 -1.58 -11.11 0.75
C GLN A 23 -1.15 -11.87 -0.49
N SER A 24 -1.47 -11.35 -1.67
CA SER A 24 -1.10 -11.95 -2.95
C SER A 24 0.41 -12.00 -3.17
N TYR A 25 1.16 -11.03 -2.65
CA TYR A 25 2.62 -11.03 -2.74
C TYR A 25 3.28 -12.03 -1.78
N THR A 26 2.80 -12.08 -0.54
CA THR A 26 3.42 -12.88 0.53
C THR A 26 2.88 -14.32 0.61
N GLY A 27 1.73 -14.60 0.01
CA GLY A 27 1.04 -15.89 0.10
C GLY A 27 0.47 -16.21 1.50
N ARG A 28 0.42 -15.22 2.39
CA ARG A 28 -0.13 -15.33 3.75
C ARG A 28 -1.12 -14.20 4.04
N GLN A 29 -1.83 -14.31 5.15
CA GLN A 29 -2.66 -13.20 5.64
C GLN A 29 -1.78 -11.98 5.96
N THR A 30 -2.31 -10.78 5.68
CA THR A 30 -1.67 -9.49 6.03
C THR A 30 -1.57 -9.41 7.55
N ALA A 31 -0.36 -9.26 8.06
CA ALA A 31 -0.11 -8.90 9.44
C ALA A 31 -0.19 -7.38 9.59
N GLU A 32 -0.48 -6.91 10.81
CA GLU A 32 -0.51 -5.47 11.13
C GLU A 32 0.80 -4.77 10.75
N ASP A 33 1.93 -5.46 10.94
CA ASP A 33 3.25 -4.96 10.60
C ASP A 33 3.50 -4.82 9.08
N ASP A 34 2.73 -5.48 8.23
CA ASP A 34 3.00 -5.50 6.79
C ASP A 34 2.74 -4.14 6.12
N ILE A 35 1.84 -3.35 6.69
CA ILE A 35 1.47 -2.03 6.20
C ILE A 35 1.49 -1.04 7.36
N THR A 36 2.45 -0.12 7.35
CA THR A 36 2.53 0.94 8.35
C THR A 36 2.03 2.25 7.75
N TYR A 37 1.08 2.88 8.42
CA TYR A 37 0.56 4.20 8.07
C TYR A 37 1.23 5.24 8.96
N ARG A 38 1.64 6.37 8.38
CA ARG A 38 2.15 7.52 9.12
C ARG A 38 1.52 8.78 8.57
N MET A 39 1.37 9.78 9.43
CA MET A 39 0.89 11.10 9.08
C MET A 39 1.91 12.14 9.53
N ASP A 40 2.33 13.00 8.63
CA ASP A 40 3.11 14.18 8.96
C ASP A 40 2.23 15.42 8.88
N VAL A 41 2.46 16.38 9.78
CA VAL A 41 1.68 17.62 9.89
C VAL A 41 2.61 18.80 9.68
N TYR A 42 2.26 19.66 8.72
CA TYR A 42 3.03 20.85 8.39
C TYR A 42 2.21 22.12 8.64
N PRO A 43 2.85 23.20 9.13
CA PRO A 43 2.20 24.50 9.20
C PRO A 43 1.97 25.04 7.78
N ASN A 44 0.79 25.59 7.53
CA ASN A 44 0.47 26.28 6.27
C ASN A 44 -0.04 27.69 6.58
N THR A 45 0.58 28.70 6.00
CA THR A 45 0.25 30.11 6.23
C THR A 45 -1.15 30.51 5.77
N ASN A 46 -1.73 29.78 4.82
CA ASN A 46 -3.05 30.06 4.25
C ASN A 46 -4.16 29.19 4.85
N HIS A 47 -3.84 27.96 5.29
CA HIS A 47 -4.83 26.96 5.72
C HIS A 47 -4.63 26.45 7.16
N GLY A 48 -3.71 27.05 7.92
CA GLY A 48 -3.37 26.66 9.29
C GLY A 48 -2.47 25.43 9.35
N ARG A 49 -2.99 24.26 8.98
CA ARG A 49 -2.23 23.00 8.95
C ARG A 49 -2.54 22.22 7.68
N VAL A 50 -1.53 21.56 7.14
CA VAL A 50 -1.68 20.57 6.08
C VAL A 50 -1.08 19.25 6.53
N TYR A 51 -1.62 18.17 5.99
CA TYR A 51 -1.33 16.80 6.38
C TYR A 51 -0.74 16.07 5.18
N GLN A 52 0.28 15.26 5.41
CA GLN A 52 0.83 14.32 4.43
C GLN A 52 0.72 12.90 4.96
N GLY A 53 0.00 12.05 4.22
CA GLY A 53 -0.06 10.63 4.52
C GLY A 53 1.16 9.91 3.95
N TRP A 54 1.59 8.87 4.66
CA TRP A 54 2.64 7.95 4.27
C TRP A 54 2.18 6.52 4.49
N VAL A 55 2.57 5.64 3.57
CA VAL A 55 2.32 4.20 3.65
C VAL A 55 3.62 3.47 3.39
N LYS A 56 4.02 2.62 4.33
CA LYS A 56 5.17 1.73 4.20
C LYS A 56 4.70 0.30 4.04
N LEU A 57 5.14 -0.37 2.99
CA LEU A 57 4.85 -1.76 2.72
C LEU A 57 6.06 -2.61 3.10
N LYS A 58 6.03 -3.26 4.27
CA LYS A 58 7.09 -4.22 4.63
C LYS A 58 6.98 -5.49 3.78
N CYS A 59 5.79 -5.78 3.27
CA CYS A 59 5.54 -6.90 2.37
C CYS A 59 6.24 -6.71 1.00
N PHE A 60 6.50 -5.48 0.53
CA PHE A 60 7.22 -5.18 -0.71
C PHE A 60 8.52 -4.44 -0.44
N PRO A 61 9.69 -4.99 -0.75
CA PRO A 61 11.04 -4.61 -0.25
C PRO A 61 11.14 -3.32 0.60
N TYR A 62 10.36 -3.21 1.68
CA TYR A 62 10.21 -2.01 2.50
C TYR A 62 9.96 -0.69 1.72
N GLN A 63 9.14 -0.72 0.66
CA GLN A 63 8.81 0.46 -0.13
C GLN A 63 7.89 1.41 0.64
N GLU A 64 8.16 2.70 0.49
CA GLU A 64 7.42 3.78 1.14
C GLU A 64 6.83 4.72 0.09
N PHE A 65 5.58 5.13 0.33
CA PHE A 65 4.81 6.00 -0.55
C PHE A 65 4.23 7.14 0.26
N SER A 66 4.41 8.36 -0.21
CA SER A 66 3.79 9.56 0.32
C SER A 66 2.69 10.05 -0.63
N GLY A 67 1.58 10.51 -0.08
CA GLY A 67 0.57 11.27 -0.82
C GLY A 67 0.92 12.75 -0.91
N ASP A 68 0.03 13.48 -1.58
CA ASP A 68 0.03 14.94 -1.62
C ASP A 68 -0.37 15.56 -0.26
N LEU A 69 -0.25 16.88 -0.15
CA LEU A 69 -0.63 17.65 1.03
C LEU A 69 -2.12 18.01 0.99
N PHE A 70 -2.86 17.65 2.04
CA PHE A 70 -4.29 17.96 2.16
C PHE A 70 -4.60 18.77 3.41
N GLY A 71 -5.75 19.45 3.40
CA GLY A 71 -6.24 20.20 4.56
C GLY A 71 -6.78 19.31 5.67
N THR A 72 -7.05 18.03 5.38
CA THR A 72 -7.56 17.06 6.34
C THR A 72 -6.68 15.80 6.40
N PRO A 73 -6.54 15.17 7.57
CA PRO A 73 -5.75 13.95 7.71
C PRO A 73 -6.36 12.77 6.95
N GLN A 74 -7.70 12.69 6.84
CA GLN A 74 -8.34 11.58 6.14
C GLN A 74 -8.03 11.59 4.64
N GLU A 75 -8.06 12.76 4.01
CA GLU A 75 -7.72 12.92 2.58
C GLU A 75 -6.25 12.60 2.32
N ALA A 76 -5.36 13.08 3.18
CA ALA A 76 -3.92 12.82 3.09
C ALA A 76 -3.59 11.32 3.19
N GLU A 77 -4.24 10.61 4.11
CA GLU A 77 -4.07 9.16 4.25
C GLU A 77 -4.58 8.44 3.01
N LYS A 78 -5.80 8.77 2.56
CA LYS A 78 -6.41 8.15 1.39
C LYS A 78 -5.55 8.31 0.14
N ASP A 79 -4.96 9.48 -0.05
CA ASP A 79 -4.11 9.75 -1.21
C ASP A 79 -2.78 8.96 -1.18
N ALA A 80 -2.15 8.83 -0.01
CA ALA A 80 -0.95 8.01 0.15
C ALA A 80 -1.21 6.53 -0.17
N VAL A 81 -2.36 6.01 0.29
CA VAL A 81 -2.83 4.65 0.02
C VAL A 81 -3.11 4.48 -1.48
N LEU A 82 -3.78 5.44 -2.11
CA LEU A 82 -4.04 5.43 -3.56
C LEU A 82 -2.75 5.44 -4.36
N THR A 83 -1.75 6.24 -3.96
CA THR A 83 -0.43 6.30 -4.59
C THR A 83 0.26 4.94 -4.55
N ALA A 84 0.24 4.28 -3.39
CA ALA A 84 0.76 2.91 -3.25
C ALA A 84 0.00 1.92 -4.15
N VAL A 85 -1.34 1.94 -4.16
CA VAL A 85 -2.14 1.04 -5.01
C VAL A 85 -1.86 1.26 -6.50
N ARG A 86 -1.77 2.53 -6.95
CA ARG A 86 -1.46 2.88 -8.35
C ARG A 86 -0.08 2.39 -8.77
N ARG A 87 0.88 2.32 -7.85
CA ARG A 87 2.22 1.78 -8.11
C ARG A 87 2.19 0.29 -8.46
N PHE A 88 1.17 -0.43 -8.01
CA PHE A 88 1.01 -1.87 -8.18
C PHE A 88 -0.35 -2.20 -8.84
N PRO A 89 -0.49 -1.96 -10.16
CA PRO A 89 -1.75 -2.17 -10.87
C PRO A 89 -2.20 -3.64 -10.94
N GLY A 90 -1.37 -4.60 -10.52
CA GLY A 90 -1.56 -6.04 -10.74
C GLY A 90 -2.44 -6.80 -9.74
N ALA A 91 -2.88 -6.23 -8.61
CA ALA A 91 -3.59 -7.04 -7.60
C ALA A 91 -5.09 -7.29 -7.87
N VAL A 92 -5.69 -6.62 -8.86
CA VAL A 92 -7.16 -6.62 -9.03
C VAL A 92 -7.66 -7.51 -10.17
N GLN A 93 -6.78 -8.06 -11.01
CA GLN A 93 -7.19 -8.98 -12.07
C GLN A 93 -6.73 -10.39 -11.72
N GLY A 94 -7.70 -11.28 -11.54
CA GLY A 94 -7.48 -12.67 -11.15
C GLY A 94 -6.47 -13.39 -12.04
N ASN A 95 -5.85 -14.40 -11.43
CA ASN A 95 -4.97 -15.40 -12.03
C ASN A 95 -3.65 -14.90 -12.64
N GLY A 96 -2.58 -15.10 -11.88
CA GLY A 96 -1.26 -15.41 -12.46
C GLY A 96 -0.29 -14.24 -12.58
N PHE A 97 0.06 -13.58 -11.49
CA PHE A 97 1.21 -12.68 -11.48
C PHE A 97 2.48 -13.41 -11.05
N ARG A 98 3.29 -13.81 -12.04
CA ARG A 98 4.71 -14.11 -11.84
C ARG A 98 5.43 -12.78 -11.64
N TRP A 99 5.58 -12.36 -10.39
CA TRP A 99 6.55 -11.34 -10.01
C TRP A 99 7.89 -11.77 -10.58
N HIS A 100 8.40 -11.06 -11.58
CA HIS A 100 9.74 -11.31 -12.10
C HIS A 100 10.73 -10.86 -11.03
N SER A 101 10.91 -11.70 -10.01
CA SER A 101 12.15 -11.77 -9.26
C SER A 101 13.23 -11.98 -10.31
N SER A 102 14.02 -10.95 -10.60
CA SER A 102 15.32 -11.16 -11.23
C SER A 102 16.01 -12.28 -10.46
N PRO A 103 16.41 -13.39 -11.11
CA PRO A 103 17.19 -14.40 -10.43
C PRO A 103 18.54 -13.74 -10.13
N ARG A 104 18.79 -13.42 -8.86
CA ARG A 104 20.18 -13.37 -8.40
C ARG A 104 20.65 -14.82 -8.28
N ASP A 105 20.93 -15.40 -9.45
CA ASP A 105 21.89 -16.47 -9.61
C ASP A 105 23.23 -15.96 -9.09
N HIS A 106 23.58 -16.33 -7.86
CA HIS A 106 24.97 -16.50 -7.49
C HIS A 106 25.13 -17.85 -6.81
N LYS A 107 25.37 -18.85 -7.67
CA LYS A 107 26.15 -20.03 -7.33
C LYS A 107 27.48 -19.60 -6.68
N GLY A 108 27.63 -19.90 -5.41
CA GLY A 108 28.90 -20.09 -4.73
C GLY A 108 28.59 -21.01 -3.55
N GLY A 109 28.86 -22.32 -3.58
CA GLY A 109 30.14 -22.92 -3.89
C GLY A 109 30.91 -23.08 -2.58
N ASN A 110 30.65 -24.16 -1.84
CA ASN A 110 31.71 -24.84 -1.10
C ASN A 110 31.29 -26.25 -0.66
N ARG A 111 31.83 -27.25 -1.36
CA ARG A 111 32.10 -28.59 -0.83
C ARG A 111 33.53 -28.90 -1.23
N VAL A 112 34.44 -28.75 -0.27
CA VAL A 112 35.68 -29.51 -0.13
C VAL A 112 35.89 -29.76 1.35
#